data_AF-A0A354EVS1-F1
#
_entry.id   AF-A0A354EVS1-F1
#
_cell.length_a   1.000
_cell.length_b   1.000
_cell.length_c   1.000
_cell.angle_alpha   90.00
_cell.angle_beta   90.00
_cell.angle_gamma   90.00
#
_symmetry.space_group_name_H-M   'P 1'
#
loop_
_entity.id
_entity.type
_entity.pdbx_description
1 polymer ?
#
loop_
_entity_poly.entity_id
_entity_poly.type
_entity_poly.pdbx_seq_one_letter_code
_entity_poly.pdbx_strand_id
1 'polypeptide(L)'
;MIDETEFTPEEIEVARILFARPATFVMGAAKIEQLPDPDLPEIAFAGRSNVGKSSLINGLVGMHKLARASNEPGRTREVNFFDLDGKLRLVDLPGYGWAKASKTTVKKFQDLGRDYLRGRVTLKRVYLLIDSRHGLKSVDTEALDALHLAAVSY
;
A
#
# COMPACT_ATOMS: atom_id res chain seq x y z
N MET A 1 18.15 -4.96 -21.40
CA MET A 1 17.59 -3.75 -22.04
C MET A 1 16.23 -3.56 -21.39
N ILE A 2 16.14 -2.62 -20.45
CA ILE A 2 14.85 -2.25 -19.87
C ILE A 2 14.22 -1.33 -20.92
N ASP A 3 13.10 -1.75 -21.46
CA ASP A 3 12.28 -0.92 -22.35
C ASP A 3 11.83 0.28 -21.51
N GLU A 4 12.45 1.45 -21.73
CA GLU A 4 11.95 2.71 -21.23
C GLU A 4 10.66 3.00 -21.99
N THR A 5 9.55 2.43 -21.51
CA THR A 5 8.22 2.88 -21.91
C THR A 5 8.05 4.28 -21.35
N GLU A 6 8.58 5.29 -22.05
CA GLU A 6 8.31 6.69 -21.77
C GLU A 6 6.80 6.92 -21.98
N PHE A 7 6.10 7.25 -20.90
CA PHE A 7 4.71 7.68 -20.96
C PHE A 7 4.60 8.92 -21.84
N THR A 8 3.55 9.01 -22.67
CA THR A 8 3.37 10.19 -23.52
C THR A 8 3.09 11.44 -22.66
N PRO A 9 3.35 12.66 -23.16
CA PRO A 9 2.98 13.89 -22.45
C PRO A 9 1.49 13.93 -22.05
N GLU A 10 0.61 13.38 -22.88
CA GLU A 10 -0.81 13.28 -22.61
C GLU A 10 -1.10 12.32 -21.45
N GLU A 11 -0.44 11.17 -21.39
CA GLU A 11 -0.57 10.22 -20.28
C GLU A 11 -0.09 10.82 -18.95
N ILE A 12 1.03 11.55 -19.00
CA ILE A 12 1.57 12.27 -17.84
C ILE A 12 0.57 13.33 -17.37
N GLU A 13 -0.05 14.09 -18.29
CA GLU A 13 -1.04 15.10 -17.93
C GLU A 13 -2.32 14.49 -17.35
N VAL A 14 -2.79 13.36 -17.91
CA VAL A 14 -3.92 12.60 -17.34
C VAL A 14 -3.61 12.14 -15.92
N ALA A 15 -2.40 11.63 -15.66
CA ALA A 15 -1.97 11.23 -14.33
C ALA A 15 -1.90 12.42 -13.38
N ARG A 16 -1.33 13.56 -13.81
CA ARG A 16 -1.25 14.79 -13.01
C ARG A 16 -2.64 15.27 -12.59
N ILE A 17 -3.60 15.29 -13.51
CA ILE A 17 -4.99 15.66 -13.22
C ILE A 17 -5.62 14.66 -12.24
N LEU A 18 -5.39 13.35 -12.44
CA LEU A 18 -5.91 12.31 -11.56
C LEU A 18 -5.46 12.52 -10.11
N PHE A 19 -4.17 12.72 -9.89
CA PHE A 19 -3.61 12.88 -8.54
C PHE A 19 -3.86 14.25 -7.92
N ALA A 20 -4.29 15.25 -8.69
CA ALA A 20 -4.75 16.54 -8.18
C ALA A 20 -6.21 16.55 -7.68
N ARG A 21 -6.95 15.44 -7.86
CA ARG A 21 -8.33 15.31 -7.39
C ARG A 21 -8.41 15.19 -5.86
N PRO A 22 -9.57 15.48 -5.25
CA PRO A 22 -9.78 15.23 -3.83
C PRO A 22 -9.51 13.78 -3.46
N ALA A 23 -8.74 13.57 -2.39
CA ALA A 23 -8.52 12.26 -1.80
C ALA A 23 -9.12 12.20 -0.40
N THR A 24 -9.81 11.11 -0.07
CA THR A 24 -10.50 10.94 1.21
C THR A 24 -10.15 9.60 1.85
N PHE A 25 -10.08 9.58 3.19
CA PHE A 25 -9.95 8.32 3.91
C PHE A 25 -11.30 7.61 3.92
N VAL A 26 -11.34 6.39 3.42
CA VAL A 26 -12.55 5.56 3.39
C VAL A 26 -12.66 4.81 4.72
N MET A 27 -11.68 3.94 4.99
CA MET A 27 -11.65 3.14 6.21
C MET A 27 -10.31 2.43 6.41
N GLY A 28 -10.10 1.93 7.63
CA GLY A 28 -9.10 0.92 7.97
C GLY A 28 -9.77 -0.43 8.18
N ALA A 29 -9.32 -1.45 7.46
CA ALA A 29 -9.82 -2.82 7.59
C ALA A 29 -8.84 -3.67 8.40
N ALA A 30 -9.29 -4.22 9.53
CA ALA A 30 -8.52 -5.14 10.36
C ALA A 30 -8.80 -6.62 10.02
N LYS A 31 -9.82 -6.88 9.21
CA LYS A 31 -10.26 -8.20 8.77
C LYS A 31 -10.78 -8.14 7.33
N ILE A 32 -10.83 -9.29 6.66
CA ILE A 32 -11.26 -9.41 5.27
C ILE A 32 -12.73 -8.99 5.09
N GLU A 33 -13.59 -9.31 6.06
CA GLU A 33 -15.02 -8.99 6.00
C GLU A 33 -15.30 -7.48 6.11
N GLN A 34 -14.27 -6.70 6.48
CA GLN A 34 -14.34 -5.24 6.55
C GLN A 34 -13.79 -4.58 5.29
N LEU A 35 -13.28 -5.33 4.32
CA LEU A 35 -12.78 -4.70 3.09
C LEU A 35 -13.94 -4.02 2.36
N PRO A 36 -13.73 -2.81 1.80
CA PRO A 36 -14.76 -2.17 0.99
C PRO A 36 -15.06 -3.02 -0.25
N ASP A 37 -16.20 -2.79 -0.88
CA ASP A 37 -16.57 -3.48 -2.12
C ASP A 37 -15.47 -3.31 -3.18
N PRO A 38 -15.09 -4.34 -3.95
CA PRO A 38 -14.04 -4.25 -4.95
C PRO A 38 -14.56 -3.62 -6.25
N ASP A 39 -14.94 -2.34 -6.20
CA ASP A 39 -15.57 -1.57 -7.29
C ASP A 39 -14.63 -0.59 -8.02
N LEU A 40 -13.49 -0.26 -7.43
CA LEU A 40 -12.50 0.66 -8.00
C LEU A 40 -11.12 0.01 -8.14
N PRO A 41 -10.31 0.36 -9.16
CA PRO A 41 -8.94 -0.12 -9.25
C PRO A 41 -8.13 0.30 -8.01
N GLU A 42 -7.30 -0.61 -7.51
CA GLU A 42 -6.53 -0.45 -6.28
C GLU A 42 -5.02 -0.51 -6.56
N ILE A 43 -4.28 0.43 -5.96
CA ILE A 43 -2.81 0.43 -5.93
C ILE A 43 -2.38 0.38 -4.47
N ALA A 44 -1.69 -0.68 -4.10
CA ALA A 44 -1.25 -0.91 -2.73
C ALA A 44 0.20 -0.50 -2.52
N PHE A 45 0.51 -0.02 -1.32
CA PHE A 45 1.86 0.33 -0.89
C PHE A 45 2.26 -0.56 0.28
N ALA A 46 3.35 -1.32 0.12
CA ALA A 46 3.93 -2.20 1.12
C ALA A 46 5.32 -1.70 1.53
N GLY A 47 5.83 -2.16 2.67
CA GLY A 47 7.17 -1.81 3.12
C GLY A 47 7.29 -1.75 4.64
N ARG A 48 8.53 -1.76 5.14
CA ARG A 48 8.84 -1.72 6.57
C ARG A 48 8.12 -0.58 7.30
N SER A 49 7.90 -0.76 8.60
CA SER A 49 7.44 0.36 9.44
C SER A 49 8.37 1.56 9.27
N ASN A 50 7.80 2.76 9.13
CA ASN A 50 8.53 4.02 8.98
C ASN A 50 9.44 4.12 7.74
N VAL A 51 9.24 3.29 6.71
CA VAL A 51 9.97 3.41 5.43
C VAL A 51 9.56 4.62 4.59
N GLY A 52 8.43 5.26 4.91
CA GLY A 52 7.92 6.44 4.20
C GLY A 52 6.64 6.25 3.39
N LYS A 53 5.95 5.11 3.48
CA LYS A 53 4.68 4.83 2.75
C LYS A 53 3.65 5.94 2.87
N SER A 54 3.27 6.30 4.10
CA SER A 54 2.25 7.33 4.32
C SER A 54 2.71 8.71 3.83
N SER A 55 4.02 9.00 3.89
CA SER A 55 4.60 10.21 3.31
C SER A 55 4.50 10.22 1.78
N LEU A 56 4.76 9.07 1.14
CA LEU A 56 4.61 8.91 -0.31
C LEU A 56 3.15 9.10 -0.72
N ILE A 57 2.20 8.45 -0.04
CA ILE A 57 0.76 8.57 -0.32
C ILE A 57 0.32 10.04 -0.21
N ASN A 58 0.68 10.71 0.89
CA ASN A 58 0.40 12.13 1.08
C ASN A 58 1.01 13.00 -0.03
N GLY A 59 2.25 12.69 -0.45
CA GLY A 59 2.94 13.39 -1.53
C GLY A 59 2.27 13.19 -2.89
N LEU A 60 1.80 11.98 -3.19
CA LEU A 60 1.11 11.66 -4.44
C LEU A 60 -0.16 12.50 -4.62
N VAL A 61 -0.96 12.68 -3.56
CA VAL A 61 -2.23 13.42 -3.63
C VAL A 61 -2.12 14.89 -3.21
N GLY A 62 -0.90 15.38 -2.93
CA GLY A 62 -0.67 16.76 -2.50
C GLY A 62 -1.34 17.15 -1.17
N MET A 63 -1.66 16.19 -0.30
CA MET A 63 -2.36 16.43 0.96
C MET A 63 -1.46 16.19 2.17
N HIS A 64 -1.65 17.01 3.21
CA HIS A 64 -1.02 16.77 4.50
C HIS A 64 -1.95 15.97 5.43
N LYS A 65 -1.42 14.92 6.05
CA LYS A 65 -2.09 14.12 7.10
C LYS A 65 -3.29 13.27 6.65
N LEU A 66 -3.45 12.99 5.35
CA LEU A 66 -4.43 12.02 4.87
C LEU A 66 -4.04 10.62 5.36
N ALA A 67 -2.89 10.12 4.91
CA ALA A 67 -2.29 8.91 5.44
C ALA A 67 -1.45 9.31 6.67
N ARG A 68 -1.96 9.00 7.87
CA ARG A 68 -1.24 9.28 9.12
C ARG A 68 -0.26 8.15 9.40
N ALA A 69 1.03 8.48 9.43
CA ALA A 69 2.04 7.59 9.99
C ALA A 69 1.72 7.39 11.48
N SER A 70 1.12 6.27 11.84
CA SER A 70 0.82 5.95 13.23
C SER A 70 2.13 5.56 13.91
N ASN A 71 2.73 6.51 14.63
CA ASN A 71 3.91 6.28 15.48
C ASN A 71 3.57 5.55 16.79
N GLU A 72 2.29 5.30 17.08
CA GLU A 72 1.85 4.58 18.29
C GLU A 72 1.96 3.05 18.10
N PRO A 73 2.69 2.33 18.97
CA PRO A 73 2.73 0.87 18.97
C PRO A 73 1.33 0.29 19.17
N GLY A 74 0.77 -0.35 18.14
CA GLY A 74 -0.48 -1.10 18.23
C GLY A 74 -1.64 -0.61 17.35
N ARG A 75 -1.57 0.59 16.77
CA ARG A 75 -2.67 1.13 15.95
C ARG A 75 -2.60 0.80 14.45
N THR A 76 -1.43 0.58 13.87
CA THR A 76 -1.29 0.32 12.41
C THR A 76 -1.31 -1.18 12.07
N ARG A 77 -2.42 -1.86 12.32
CA ARG A 77 -2.63 -3.24 11.84
C ARG A 77 -3.74 -3.34 10.79
N GLU A 78 -4.27 -2.20 10.39
CA GLU A 78 -5.35 -2.08 9.43
C GLU A 78 -4.80 -1.80 8.04
N VAL A 79 -5.42 -2.39 7.04
CA VAL A 79 -5.25 -2.00 5.64
C VAL A 79 -6.08 -0.74 5.43
N ASN A 80 -5.41 0.38 5.14
CA ASN A 80 -6.10 1.67 5.00
C ASN A 80 -6.42 1.95 3.54
N PHE A 81 -7.67 2.34 3.28
CA PHE A 81 -8.17 2.66 1.95
C PHE A 81 -8.39 4.17 1.83
N PHE A 82 -7.87 4.74 0.75
CA PHE A 82 -8.06 6.13 0.39
C PHE A 82 -8.69 6.20 -1.00
N ASP A 83 -9.82 6.90 -1.12
CA ASP A 83 -10.53 7.09 -2.37
C ASP A 83 -10.07 8.39 -3.03
N LEU A 84 -9.70 8.29 -4.31
CA LEU A 84 -9.32 9.41 -5.16
C LEU A 84 -10.49 9.73 -6.10
N ASP A 85 -11.48 10.44 -5.55
CA ASP A 85 -12.67 10.97 -6.24
C ASP A 85 -13.43 9.91 -7.07
N GLY A 86 -13.59 8.71 -6.52
CA GLY A 86 -14.28 7.58 -7.14
C GLY A 86 -13.59 7.04 -8.39
N LYS A 87 -12.28 7.31 -8.59
CA LYS A 87 -11.52 6.85 -9.78
C LYS A 87 -10.51 5.77 -9.46
N LEU A 88 -9.91 5.83 -8.29
CA LEU A 88 -8.81 4.96 -7.87
C LEU A 88 -8.81 4.86 -6.35
N ARG A 89 -8.42 3.70 -5.83
CA ARG A 89 -8.09 3.54 -4.42
C ARG A 89 -6.59 3.39 -4.22
N LEU A 90 -6.03 4.25 -3.38
CA LEU A 90 -4.71 4.06 -2.81
C LEU A 90 -4.85 3.24 -1.53
N VAL A 91 -4.02 2.21 -1.37
CA VAL A 91 -4.12 1.29 -0.24
C VAL A 91 -2.80 1.27 0.52
N ASP A 92 -2.81 1.73 1.77
CA ASP A 92 -1.64 1.64 2.66
C ASP A 92 -1.70 0.29 3.37
N LEU A 93 -0.87 -0.65 2.92
CA LEU A 93 -0.71 -1.90 3.64
C LEU A 93 0.04 -1.60 4.94
N PRO A 94 -0.37 -2.21 6.05
CA PRO A 94 0.29 -1.93 7.31
C PRO A 94 1.77 -2.38 7.20
N GLY A 95 2.67 -1.73 7.94
CA GLY A 95 4.11 -1.96 7.79
C GLY A 95 4.54 -3.40 8.11
N TYR A 96 5.82 -3.73 7.98
CA TYR A 96 6.35 -4.98 8.57
C TYR A 96 7.67 -4.73 9.29
N GLY A 97 8.20 -5.76 9.96
CA GLY A 97 9.48 -5.69 10.68
C GLY A 97 9.42 -4.97 12.03
N TRP A 98 8.27 -4.93 12.70
CA TRP A 98 8.17 -4.35 14.04
C TRP A 98 8.84 -5.24 15.11
N ALA A 99 9.76 -4.65 15.88
CA ALA A 99 10.51 -5.34 16.92
C ALA A 99 9.68 -5.81 18.14
N LYS A 100 8.43 -5.33 18.33
CA LYS A 100 7.65 -5.52 19.56
C LYS A 100 6.26 -6.15 19.38
N ALA A 101 5.91 -6.65 18.20
CA ALA A 101 4.60 -7.28 17.97
C ALA A 101 4.61 -8.75 18.42
N SER A 102 3.53 -9.22 19.05
CA SER A 102 3.40 -10.63 19.43
C SER A 102 3.28 -11.52 18.17
N LYS A 103 3.79 -12.76 18.22
CA LYS A 103 3.75 -13.71 17.09
C LYS A 103 2.33 -13.85 16.51
N THR A 104 1.31 -13.93 17.37
CA THR A 104 -0.10 -14.02 16.97
C THR A 104 -0.57 -12.78 16.19
N THR A 105 -0.11 -11.61 16.60
CA THR A 105 -0.43 -10.35 15.92
C THR A 105 0.20 -10.30 14.54
N VAL A 106 1.49 -10.64 14.46
CA VAL A 106 2.24 -10.68 13.19
C VAL A 106 1.56 -11.65 12.23
N LYS A 107 1.18 -12.83 12.70
CA LYS A 107 0.48 -13.83 11.90
C LYS A 107 -0.86 -13.34 11.37
N LYS A 108 -1.73 -12.77 12.22
CA LYS A 108 -3.03 -12.23 11.78
C LYS A 108 -2.90 -11.13 10.73
N PHE A 109 -1.89 -10.28 10.89
CA PHE A 109 -1.54 -9.25 9.92
C PHE A 109 -1.05 -9.88 8.60
N GLN A 110 -0.16 -10.88 8.69
CA GLN A 110 0.36 -11.60 7.52
C GLN A 110 -0.78 -12.30 6.78
N ASP A 111 -1.74 -12.87 7.52
CA ASP A 111 -2.93 -13.49 6.97
C ASP A 111 -3.81 -12.44 6.27
N LEU A 112 -4.14 -11.33 6.91
CA LEU A 112 -4.93 -10.25 6.30
C LEU A 112 -4.27 -9.68 5.03
N GLY A 113 -2.98 -9.38 5.10
CA GLY A 113 -2.21 -8.88 3.95
C GLY A 113 -2.18 -9.89 2.82
N ARG A 114 -1.89 -11.16 3.12
CA ARG A 114 -1.88 -12.24 2.13
C ARG A 114 -3.24 -12.46 1.49
N ASP A 115 -4.30 -12.43 2.28
CA ASP A 115 -5.66 -12.71 1.79
C ASP A 115 -6.20 -11.54 0.97
N TYR A 116 -5.86 -10.30 1.33
CA TYR A 116 -6.04 -9.12 0.47
C TYR A 116 -5.27 -9.29 -0.86
N LEU A 117 -3.99 -9.67 -0.81
CA LEU A 117 -3.17 -9.81 -2.03
C LEU A 117 -3.67 -10.91 -2.98
N ARG A 118 -4.17 -12.04 -2.45
CA ARG A 118 -4.57 -13.21 -3.27
C ARG A 118 -5.95 -13.12 -3.89
N GLY A 119 -6.89 -12.39 -3.29
CA GLY A 119 -8.31 -12.42 -3.67
C GLY A 119 -8.85 -11.14 -4.29
N ARG A 120 -8.07 -10.05 -4.29
CA ARG A 120 -8.58 -8.73 -4.63
C ARG A 120 -8.47 -8.44 -6.12
N VAL A 121 -9.55 -8.73 -6.86
CA VAL A 121 -9.64 -8.53 -8.33
C VAL A 121 -9.38 -7.09 -8.80
N THR A 122 -9.61 -6.12 -7.92
CA THR A 122 -9.36 -4.70 -8.18
C THR A 122 -7.91 -4.29 -7.96
N LEU A 123 -7.11 -5.07 -7.24
CA LEU A 123 -5.70 -4.78 -7.00
C LEU A 123 -4.91 -4.91 -8.31
N LYS A 124 -4.41 -3.78 -8.82
CA LYS A 124 -3.68 -3.72 -10.09
C LYS A 124 -2.17 -3.77 -9.91
N ARG A 125 -1.67 -3.24 -8.80
CA ARG A 125 -0.23 -3.23 -8.50
C ARG A 125 0.03 -3.05 -7.01
N VAL A 126 1.13 -3.61 -6.54
CA VAL A 126 1.71 -3.31 -5.23
C VAL A 126 3.05 -2.64 -5.42
N TYR A 127 3.31 -1.53 -4.73
CA TYR A 127 4.64 -0.93 -4.67
C TYR A 127 5.29 -1.27 -3.33
N LEU A 128 6.38 -2.03 -3.36
CA LEU A 128 7.18 -2.33 -2.17
C LEU A 128 8.25 -1.25 -1.95
N LEU A 129 8.10 -0.46 -0.91
CA LEU A 129 9.06 0.60 -0.56
C LEU A 129 10.24 0.03 0.22
N ILE A 130 11.44 0.28 -0.29
CA ILE A 130 12.72 -0.04 0.33
C ILE A 130 13.48 1.25 0.65
N ASP A 131 13.99 1.37 1.88
CA ASP A 131 14.84 2.50 2.26
C ASP A 131 16.20 2.37 1.57
N SER A 132 16.50 3.27 0.64
CA SER A 132 17.75 3.27 -0.14
C SER A 132 19.01 3.39 0.73
N ARG A 133 18.90 3.98 1.93
CA ARG A 133 20.05 4.14 2.86
C ARG A 133 20.47 2.82 3.50
N HIS A 134 19.57 1.86 3.55
CA HIS A 134 19.78 0.58 4.23
C HIS A 134 19.65 -0.62 3.30
N GLY A 135 19.08 -0.44 2.11
CA GLY A 135 18.81 -1.49 1.16
C GLY A 135 17.82 -2.54 1.68
N LEU A 136 17.84 -3.68 1.00
CA LEU A 136 17.07 -4.87 1.33
C LEU A 136 17.58 -5.50 2.63
N LYS A 137 16.64 -5.93 3.47
CA LYS A 137 16.88 -6.75 4.67
C LYS A 137 16.09 -8.05 4.54
N SER A 138 16.37 -9.03 5.41
CA SER A 138 15.68 -10.33 5.44
C SER A 138 14.15 -10.20 5.49
N VAL A 139 13.64 -9.25 6.28
CA VAL A 139 12.20 -8.97 6.38
C VAL A 139 11.57 -8.47 5.08
N ASP A 140 12.37 -7.87 4.18
CA ASP A 140 11.90 -7.44 2.85
C ASP A 140 11.85 -8.64 1.89
N THR A 141 12.77 -9.60 2.02
CA THR A 141 12.74 -10.86 1.26
C THR A 141 11.48 -11.66 1.56
N GLU A 142 11.09 -11.80 2.83
CA GLU A 142 9.83 -12.46 3.21
C GLU A 142 8.60 -11.78 2.59
N ALA A 143 8.61 -10.45 2.49
CA ALA A 143 7.53 -9.69 1.85
C ALA A 143 7.51 -9.91 0.33
N LEU A 144 8.67 -9.93 -0.33
CA LEU A 144 8.81 -10.25 -1.74
C LEU A 144 8.30 -11.66 -2.06
N ASP A 145 8.66 -12.65 -1.24
CA ASP A 145 8.18 -14.04 -1.39
C ASP A 145 6.66 -14.12 -1.26
N ALA A 146 6.07 -13.38 -0.31
CA ALA A 146 4.63 -13.33 -0.13
C ALA A 146 3.92 -12.71 -1.35
N LEU A 147 4.49 -11.65 -1.94
CA LEU A 147 3.96 -11.02 -3.16
C LEU A 147 4.07 -11.97 -4.37
N HIS A 148 5.19 -12.68 -4.49
CA HIS A 148 5.39 -13.70 -5.53
C HIS A 148 4.36 -14.83 -5.41
N LEU A 149 4.15 -15.35 -4.21
CA LEU A 149 3.14 -16.38 -3.92
C LEU A 149 1.70 -15.90 -4.10
N ALA A 150 1.44 -14.59 -4.08
CA ALA A 150 0.13 -14.02 -4.35
C ALA A 150 -0.11 -13.78 -5.84
N ALA A 151 0.88 -14.01 -6.70
CA ALA A 151 0.83 -13.73 -8.14
C ALA A 151 0.42 -12.27 -8.46
N VAL A 152 0.76 -11.34 -7.57
CA VAL A 152 0.49 -9.91 -7.77
C VAL A 152 1.66 -9.31 -8.54
N SER A 153 1.38 -8.39 -9.47
CA SER A 153 2.43 -7.58 -10.09
C SER A 153 2.94 -6.54 -9.07
N TYR A 154 4.23 -6.57 -8.76
CA TYR A 154 4.89 -5.65 -7.82
C TYR A 154 6.25 -5.17 -8.32
#